data_AF-A0A940ZFC5-F1
#
_entry.id   AF-A0A940ZFC5-F1
#
_cell.length_a   1.000
_cell.length_b   1.000
_cell.length_c   1.000
_cell.angle_alpha   90.00
_cell.angle_beta   90.00
_cell.angle_gamma   90.00
#
_symmetry.space_group_name_H-M   'P 1'
#
loop_
_entity.id
_entity.type
_entity.pdbx_description
1 polymer ?
#
loop_
_entity_poly.entity_id
_entity_poly.type
_entity_poly.pdbx_seq_one_letter_code
_entity_poly.pdbx_strand_id
1 'polypeptide(L)'
;ILADPAVFGNVAYFTTYFPPSGADPCSQSGTANLYGVNYVSGGGVMGGGSRSMSIGVGLPTAPVLSFKPGGGSADLYVTVSSSGAGRVPFEPPTLANRNNILYWRDTRLQ
;
A
#
# COMPACT_ATOMS: atom_id res chain seq x y z
N ILE A 1 -0.34 -11.60 7.20
CA ILE A 1 0.43 -10.38 6.84
C ILE A 1 1.87 -10.83 6.66
N LEU A 2 2.48 -10.54 5.51
CA LEU A 2 3.81 -11.08 5.16
C LEU A 2 4.92 -10.04 5.19
N ALA A 3 4.58 -8.77 5.01
CA ALA A 3 5.53 -7.66 4.95
C ALA A 3 5.19 -6.61 6.01
N ASP A 4 6.16 -5.77 6.33
CA ASP A 4 6.01 -4.73 7.35
C ASP A 4 4.92 -3.72 6.96
N PRO A 5 4.02 -3.36 7.89
CA PRO A 5 3.00 -2.35 7.64
C PRO A 5 3.60 -0.95 7.60
N ALA A 6 2.98 -0.05 6.83
CA ALA A 6 3.29 1.37 6.83
C ALA A 6 2.13 2.16 7.43
N VAL A 7 2.41 3.10 8.34
CA VAL A 7 1.38 3.97 8.93
C VAL A 7 1.55 5.39 8.42
N PHE A 8 0.49 5.94 7.83
CA PHE A 8 0.49 7.29 7.27
C PHE A 8 -0.91 7.89 7.27
N GLY A 9 -1.05 9.17 7.61
CA GLY A 9 -2.33 9.88 7.49
C GLY A 9 -3.47 9.29 8.34
N ASN A 10 -3.16 8.80 9.54
CA ASN A 10 -4.05 8.02 10.40
C ASN A 10 -4.53 6.67 9.83
N VAL A 11 -3.85 6.16 8.82
CA VAL A 11 -4.14 4.88 8.18
C VAL A 11 -2.97 3.92 8.33
N ALA A 12 -3.26 2.69 8.73
CA ALA A 12 -2.34 1.57 8.65
C ALA A 12 -2.55 0.85 7.30
N TYR A 13 -1.48 0.82 6.50
CA TYR A 13 -1.40 0.11 5.24
C TYR A 13 -0.63 -1.19 5.42
N PHE A 14 -1.20 -2.31 5.00
CA PHE A 14 -0.52 -3.59 5.05
C PHE A 14 -0.99 -4.50 3.94
N THR A 15 -0.12 -5.43 3.54
CA THR A 15 -0.41 -6.37 2.47
C THR A 15 -0.64 -7.77 3.03
N THR A 16 -1.53 -8.49 2.38
CA THR A 16 -1.83 -9.88 2.69
C THR A 16 -1.82 -10.72 1.42
N TYR A 17 -1.37 -11.95 1.56
CA TYR A 17 -1.49 -12.97 0.53
C TYR A 17 -2.57 -13.96 0.95
N PHE A 18 -3.51 -14.22 0.06
CA PHE A 18 -4.52 -15.26 0.23
C PHE A 18 -4.16 -16.44 -0.68
N PRO A 19 -3.83 -17.63 -0.12
CA PRO A 19 -3.52 -18.79 -0.93
C PRO A 19 -4.76 -19.22 -1.73
N PRO A 20 -4.57 -19.78 -2.94
CA PRO A 20 -5.69 -20.25 -3.74
C PRO A 20 -6.35 -21.47 -3.08
N SER A 21 -7.67 -21.56 -3.16
CA SER A 21 -8.43 -22.74 -2.68
C SER A 21 -8.67 -23.69 -3.85
N GLY A 22 -7.78 -24.65 -4.07
CA GLY A 22 -7.96 -25.74 -5.03
C GLY A 22 -7.01 -26.92 -4.77
N ALA A 23 -7.18 -28.00 -5.53
CA ALA A 23 -6.50 -29.27 -5.25
C ALA A 23 -4.98 -29.25 -5.49
N ASP A 24 -4.51 -28.41 -6.41
CA ASP A 24 -3.09 -28.27 -6.73
C ASP A 24 -2.57 -26.86 -6.34
N PRO A 25 -1.78 -26.73 -5.27
CA PRO A 25 -1.20 -25.48 -4.81
C PRO A 25 -0.05 -24.97 -5.70
N CYS A 26 0.51 -25.80 -6.59
CA CYS A 26 1.58 -25.41 -7.51
C CYS A 26 1.04 -24.80 -8.81
N SER A 27 -0.19 -25.15 -9.19
CA SER A 27 -0.81 -24.69 -10.43
C SER A 27 -1.63 -23.40 -10.29
N GLN A 28 -1.69 -22.83 -9.08
CA GLN A 28 -2.48 -21.63 -8.80
C GLN A 28 -1.64 -20.63 -8.00
N SER A 29 -1.72 -19.36 -8.38
CA SER A 29 -1.08 -18.28 -7.64
C SER A 29 -2.13 -17.54 -6.82
N GLY A 30 -1.84 -17.32 -5.53
CA GLY A 30 -2.78 -16.70 -4.62
C GLY A 30 -3.00 -15.22 -4.88
N THR A 31 -4.00 -14.63 -4.23
CA THR A 31 -4.38 -13.22 -4.43
C THR A 31 -3.64 -12.32 -3.44
N ALA A 32 -3.05 -11.26 -3.94
CA ALA A 32 -2.51 -10.18 -3.13
C ALA A 32 -3.58 -9.13 -2.86
N ASN A 33 -3.81 -8.83 -1.58
CA ASN A 33 -4.69 -7.74 -1.15
C ASN A 33 -3.89 -6.70 -0.39
N LEU A 34 -4.21 -5.43 -0.66
CA LEU A 34 -3.78 -4.29 0.14
C LEU A 34 -4.92 -3.89 1.06
N TYR A 35 -4.60 -3.69 2.33
CA TYR A 35 -5.50 -3.14 3.32
C TYR A 35 -5.11 -1.71 3.65
N GLY A 36 -6.13 -0.88 3.87
CA GLY A 36 -6.01 0.48 4.38
C GLY A 36 -7.10 0.68 5.43
N VAL A 37 -6.69 0.74 6.69
CA VAL A 37 -7.61 0.89 7.83
C VAL A 37 -7.19 2.06 8.70
N ASN A 38 -8.17 2.82 9.19
CA ASN A 38 -7.91 3.82 10.23
C ASN A 38 -7.33 3.12 11.46
N TYR A 39 -6.14 3.50 11.91
CA TYR A 39 -5.45 2.76 12.99
C TYR A 39 -6.14 2.91 14.36
N VAL A 40 -7.04 3.89 14.50
CA VAL A 40 -7.80 4.15 15.73
C VAL A 40 -9.16 3.45 15.68
N SER A 41 -9.93 3.64 14.60
CA SER A 41 -11.31 3.15 14.52
C SER A 41 -11.46 1.80 13.81
N GLY A 42 -10.45 1.33 13.07
CA GLY A 42 -10.56 0.16 12.19
C GLY A 42 -11.49 0.38 10.98
N GLY A 43 -11.94 1.61 10.73
CA GLY A 43 -12.72 1.98 9.57
C GLY A 43 -11.92 1.81 8.28
N GLY A 44 -12.56 1.36 7.20
CA GLY A 44 -11.92 1.25 5.90
C GLY A 44 -11.75 2.61 5.24
N VAL A 45 -10.59 2.84 4.62
CA VAL A 45 -10.29 4.10 3.93
C VAL A 45 -10.14 3.95 2.43
N MET A 46 -10.25 2.73 1.91
CA MET A 46 -10.18 2.44 0.48
C MET A 46 -11.50 2.87 -0.19
N GLY A 47 -11.56 2.75 -1.53
CA GLY A 47 -12.74 3.15 -2.32
C GLY A 47 -14.07 2.72 -1.70
N GLY A 48 -14.97 3.68 -1.50
CA GLY A 48 -16.29 3.46 -0.91
C GLY A 48 -16.30 3.08 0.58
N GLY A 49 -15.22 3.32 1.33
CA GLY A 49 -15.10 2.94 2.75
C GLY A 49 -14.67 1.48 2.96
N SER A 50 -14.22 0.81 1.90
CA SER A 50 -13.71 -0.56 1.98
C SER A 50 -12.41 -0.62 2.77
N ARG A 51 -12.15 -1.75 3.45
CA ARG A 51 -10.89 -1.97 4.20
C ARG A 51 -9.76 -2.48 3.32
N SER A 52 -10.07 -3.03 2.16
CA SER A 52 -9.11 -3.70 1.29
C SER A 52 -9.45 -3.54 -0.18
N MET A 53 -8.43 -3.75 -1.01
CA MET A 53 -8.57 -3.92 -2.46
C MET A 53 -7.61 -5.01 -2.94
N SER A 54 -7.98 -5.70 -4.01
CA SER A 54 -7.06 -6.60 -4.70
C SER A 54 -6.04 -5.81 -5.50
N ILE A 55 -4.77 -6.17 -5.36
CA ILE A 55 -3.63 -5.54 -6.05
C ILE A 55 -2.96 -6.49 -7.05
N GLY A 56 -3.52 -7.69 -7.23
CA GLY A 56 -3.06 -8.66 -8.20
C GLY A 56 -2.88 -10.06 -7.61
N VAL A 57 -2.02 -10.83 -8.27
CA VAL A 57 -1.79 -12.24 -7.98
C VAL A 57 -0.32 -12.44 -7.61
N GLY A 58 -0.01 -13.29 -6.64
CA GLY A 58 1.35 -13.52 -6.14
C GLY A 58 1.66 -12.81 -4.82
N LEU A 59 2.94 -12.78 -4.45
CA LEU A 59 3.38 -12.31 -3.14
C LEU A 59 3.58 -10.79 -3.16
N PRO A 60 2.87 -10.03 -2.29
CA PRO A 60 3.07 -8.60 -2.18
C PRO A 60 4.22 -8.24 -1.23
N THR A 61 4.94 -7.16 -1.53
CA THR A 61 5.97 -6.57 -0.66
C THR A 61 5.37 -5.60 0.36
N ALA A 62 6.22 -5.00 1.19
CA ALA A 62 5.83 -3.90 2.07
C ALA A 62 5.32 -2.71 1.24
N PRO A 63 4.22 -2.05 1.65
CA PRO A 63 3.75 -0.82 1.02
C PRO A 63 4.73 0.33 1.27
N VAL A 64 5.03 1.10 0.22
CA VAL A 64 5.90 2.28 0.29
C VAL A 64 5.08 3.51 -0.07
N LEU A 65 5.12 4.54 0.78
CA LEU A 65 4.49 5.83 0.49
C LEU A 65 5.53 6.83 0.01
N SER A 66 5.18 7.59 -1.03
CA SER A 66 6.03 8.64 -1.58
C SER A 66 5.23 9.91 -1.85
N PHE A 67 5.79 11.07 -1.53
CA PHE A 67 5.17 12.34 -1.86
C PHE A 67 5.52 12.78 -3.28
N LYS A 68 4.53 13.29 -4.00
CA LYS A 68 4.77 13.98 -5.26
C LYS A 68 5.58 15.27 -5.03
N PRO A 69 6.44 15.66 -5.98
CA PRO A 69 7.02 17.00 -6.01
C PRO A 69 5.93 18.07 -5.91
N GLY A 70 6.16 19.12 -5.11
CA GLY A 70 5.18 20.20 -4.92
C GLY A 70 4.14 19.96 -3.82
N GLY A 71 4.19 18.83 -3.12
CA GLY A 71 3.42 18.65 -1.89
C GLY A 71 1.96 18.21 -2.08
N GLY A 72 1.62 17.54 -3.18
CA GLY A 72 0.31 16.91 -3.37
C GLY A 72 0.01 15.72 -2.43
N SER A 73 -1.03 14.96 -2.75
CA SER A 73 -1.30 13.67 -2.09
C SER A 73 -0.14 12.70 -2.28
N ALA A 74 0.14 11.91 -1.25
CA ALA A 74 1.12 10.84 -1.33
C ALA A 74 0.60 9.76 -2.28
N ASP A 75 1.51 9.07 -2.95
CA ASP A 75 1.24 7.88 -3.73
C ASP A 75 1.69 6.65 -2.96
N LEU A 76 0.92 5.57 -3.11
CA LEU A 76 1.21 4.28 -2.50
C LEU A 76 1.74 3.32 -3.57
N TYR A 77 2.89 2.71 -3.30
CA TYR A 77 3.54 1.75 -4.17
C TYR A 77 3.60 0.39 -3.49
N VAL A 78 3.27 -0.65 -4.25
CA VAL A 78 3.41 -2.04 -3.83
C VAL A 78 3.97 -2.83 -5.00
N THR A 79 4.89 -3.75 -4.70
CA THR A 79 5.37 -4.73 -5.67
C THR A 79 4.66 -6.05 -5.43
N VAL A 80 4.15 -6.66 -6.49
CA VAL A 80 3.61 -8.02 -6.42
C VAL A 80 4.40 -8.90 -7.38
N SER A 81 4.78 -10.10 -6.92
CA SER A 81 5.72 -10.96 -7.65
C SER A 81 5.34 -11.28 -9.11
N SER A 82 4.05 -11.30 -9.46
CA SER A 82 3.61 -11.55 -10.84
C SER A 82 3.39 -10.28 -11.69
N SER A 83 3.14 -9.13 -11.07
CA SER A 83 2.78 -7.89 -11.77
C SER A 83 3.85 -6.81 -11.71
N GLY A 84 4.93 -7.02 -10.96
CA GLY A 84 6.01 -6.05 -10.77
C GLY A 84 5.63 -4.93 -9.81
N ALA A 85 6.48 -3.90 -9.77
CA ALA A 85 6.30 -2.72 -8.92
C ALA A 85 5.35 -1.72 -9.58
N GLY A 86 4.35 -1.25 -8.85
CA GLY A 86 3.35 -0.32 -9.39
C GLY A 86 2.79 0.63 -8.36
N ARG A 87 2.32 1.79 -8.87
CA ARG A 87 1.48 2.71 -8.10
C ARG A 87 0.09 2.10 -7.96
N VAL A 88 -0.40 2.01 -6.73
CA VAL A 88 -1.76 1.58 -6.44
C VAL A 88 -2.73 2.70 -6.88
N PRO A 89 -3.86 2.39 -7.54
CA PRO A 89 -4.86 3.39 -7.94
C PRO A 89 -5.71 3.83 -6.73
N PHE A 90 -5.05 4.33 -5.70
CA PHE A 90 -5.61 4.83 -4.46
C PHE A 90 -4.82 6.07 -4.04
N GLU A 91 -5.51 7.10 -3.57
CA GLU A 91 -4.88 8.30 -3.03
C GLU A 91 -4.98 8.29 -1.49
N PRO A 92 -3.87 7.98 -0.79
CA PRO A 92 -3.76 8.13 0.65
C PRO A 92 -4.25 9.49 1.16
N PRO A 93 -4.99 9.51 2.28
CA PRO A 93 -5.32 10.76 2.97
C PRO A 93 -4.07 11.57 3.27
N THR A 94 -4.14 12.87 3.02
CA THR A 94 -2.99 13.75 3.24
C THR A 94 -2.84 14.09 4.72
N LEU A 95 -1.61 14.37 5.13
CA LEU A 95 -1.35 14.88 6.47
C LEU A 95 -1.73 16.37 6.53
N ALA A 96 -2.61 16.71 7.48
CA ALA A 96 -2.98 18.10 7.78
C ALA A 96 -1.78 18.92 8.31
N ASN A 97 -0.82 18.26 8.96
CA ASN A 97 0.42 18.85 9.43
C ASN A 97 1.61 17.99 9.00
N ARG A 98 2.60 18.60 8.33
CA ARG A 98 3.78 17.93 7.76
C ARG A 98 5.08 18.29 8.47
N ASN A 99 5.01 19.02 9.59
CA ASN A 99 6.19 19.51 10.32
C ASN A 99 7.04 18.39 10.94
N ASN A 100 6.48 17.18 11.06
CA ASN A 100 7.16 16.01 11.63
C ASN A 100 7.67 15.04 10.55
N ILE A 101 7.68 15.43 9.28
CA ILE A 101 8.18 14.60 8.18
C ILE A 101 9.60 15.04 7.86
N LEU A 102 10.56 14.13 7.99
CA LEU A 102 11.93 14.38 7.55
C LEU A 102 11.96 14.44 6.02
N TYR A 103 12.18 15.63 5.48
CA TYR A 103 12.29 15.85 4.04
C TYR A 103 13.70 15.48 3.57
N TRP A 104 13.82 14.40 2.79
CA TRP A 104 15.03 14.08 2.05
C TRP A 104 14.80 14.33 0.56
N ARG A 105 15.63 15.20 -0.01
CA ARG A 105 15.68 15.49 -1.45
C ARG A 105 17.11 15.25 -1.91
N ASP A 106 17.29 14.40 -2.90
CA ASP A 106 18.58 14.30 -3.60
C ASP A 106 18.77 15.55 -4.48
N THR A 107 19.86 16.28 -4.26
CA THR A 107 20.21 17.50 -4.99
C THR A 107 21.44 17.31 -5.90
N ARG A 108 21.95 16.09 -6.06
CA ARG A 108 23.26 15.86 -6.71
C ARG A 108 23.28 16.01 -8.23
N LEU A 109 22.13 16.22 -8.88
CA LEU A 109 22.00 16.34 -10.35
C LEU A 109 21.34 17.67 -10.76
N GLN A 110 21.67 18.78 -10.09
CA GLN A 110 21.32 20.13 -10.56
C GLN A 110 22.37 20.67 -11.51
#